data_AF-A0A6L5GPT9-F1
#
_entry.id   AF-A0A6L5GPT9-F1
#
_cell.length_a   1.000
_cell.length_b   1.000
_cell.length_c   1.000
_cell.angle_alpha   90.00
_cell.angle_beta   90.00
_cell.angle_gamma   90.00
#
_symmetry.space_group_name_H-M   'P 1'
#
loop_
_entity.id
_entity.type
_entity.pdbx_description
1 polymer ?
#
loop_
_entity_poly.entity_id
_entity_poly.type
_entity_poly.pdbx_seq_one_letter_code
_entity_poly.pdbx_strand_id
1 'polypeptide(L)'
;MCAKNIKRKEGKCMKNQENQKNQNNQEVQENNSSKFNRMTSRMLQIKAETASNEEIKDRLLSGGRVTGTNMVVMVCAILIASVGLNTNSIPVIIGAMLVSPLMGSILAIAYGTVSADPDLTRLHSVGFAFQIIFSLIASTIYFILSPVKAPTHELLARTSPSFFDVIIASAGGIAGIVGQTNKEKANNIVPGVAIATALMPPLCTCGYAIANMNLRMLGGVAYLFLINAYFIYASACLFLSLLEIPRVRELTPAEWRRSRMKMVRNTILVLLPCIVLAVTVGLK
;
A
#
# COMPACT_ATOMS: atom_id res chain seq x y z
N MET A 1 66.43 25.84 41.96
CA MET A 1 65.74 26.42 40.77
C MET A 1 65.31 25.40 39.71
N CYS A 2 65.94 24.20 39.60
CA CYS A 2 65.66 23.25 38.53
C CYS A 2 64.27 22.54 38.60
N ALA A 3 63.80 22.14 39.79
CA ALA A 3 62.56 21.37 39.94
C ALA A 3 61.26 22.12 39.58
N LYS A 4 61.23 23.46 39.71
CA LYS A 4 60.05 24.28 39.32
C LYS A 4 59.87 24.37 37.80
N ASN A 5 60.95 24.27 37.01
CA ASN A 5 60.89 24.33 35.56
C ASN A 5 60.46 23.01 34.90
N ILE A 6 60.73 21.87 35.54
CA ILE A 6 60.32 20.53 35.05
C ILE A 6 58.80 20.37 35.20
N LYS A 7 58.23 20.64 36.39
CA LYS A 7 56.76 20.60 36.60
C LYS A 7 55.98 21.54 35.68
N ARG A 8 56.56 22.69 35.30
CA ARG A 8 55.93 23.65 34.38
C ARG A 8 55.97 23.19 32.92
N LYS A 9 56.99 22.42 32.53
CA LYS A 9 57.08 21.78 31.20
C LYS A 9 56.15 20.56 31.10
N GLU A 10 56.06 19.73 32.13
CA GLU A 10 55.16 18.56 32.18
C GLU A 10 53.68 18.99 32.12
N GLY A 11 53.29 20.02 32.86
CA GLY A 11 51.91 20.56 32.82
C GLY A 11 51.52 21.21 31.48
N LYS A 12 52.48 21.75 30.72
CA LYS A 12 52.24 22.27 29.36
C LYS A 12 52.14 21.13 28.34
N CYS A 13 52.92 20.07 28.49
CA CYS A 13 52.87 18.90 27.62
C CYS A 13 51.53 18.14 27.78
N MET A 14 51.06 17.94 29.02
CA MET A 14 49.78 17.29 29.28
C MET A 14 48.57 18.08 28.75
N LYS A 15 48.56 19.42 28.90
CA LYS A 15 47.50 20.27 28.33
C LYS A 15 47.44 20.24 26.80
N ASN A 16 48.58 20.14 26.13
CA ASN A 16 48.61 20.02 24.66
C ASN A 16 48.09 18.65 24.18
N GLN A 17 48.35 17.57 24.94
CA GLN A 17 47.84 16.24 24.63
C GLN A 17 46.32 16.13 24.84
N GLU A 18 45.78 16.72 25.91
CA GLU A 18 44.32 16.80 26.12
C GLU A 18 43.61 17.60 25.03
N ASN A 19 44.17 18.75 24.63
CA ASN A 19 43.59 19.56 23.55
C ASN A 19 43.62 18.84 22.19
N GLN A 20 44.69 18.12 21.85
CA GLN A 20 44.75 17.31 20.63
C GLN A 20 43.77 16.13 20.66
N LYS A 21 43.57 15.51 21.83
CA LYS A 21 42.61 14.40 21.99
C LYS A 21 41.16 14.88 21.88
N ASN A 22 40.86 16.07 22.39
CA ASN A 22 39.54 16.70 22.26
C ASN A 22 39.26 17.17 20.82
N GLN A 23 40.25 17.70 20.10
CA GLN A 23 40.11 18.08 18.69
C GLN A 23 39.89 16.85 17.79
N ASN A 24 40.68 15.78 17.97
CA ASN A 24 40.49 14.54 17.22
C ASN A 24 39.13 13.88 17.50
N ASN A 25 38.65 13.92 18.74
CA ASN A 25 37.32 13.38 19.09
C ASN A 25 36.18 14.22 18.48
N GLN A 26 36.33 15.55 18.41
CA GLN A 26 35.35 16.44 17.74
C GLN A 26 35.31 16.20 16.23
N GLU A 27 36.46 16.09 15.56
CA GLU A 27 36.54 15.82 14.12
C GLU A 27 35.98 14.44 13.75
N VAL A 28 36.25 13.39 14.54
CA VAL A 28 35.70 12.05 14.31
C VAL A 28 34.18 12.02 14.51
N GLN A 29 33.66 12.79 15.46
CA GLN A 29 32.22 12.87 15.76
C GLN A 29 31.45 13.69 14.70
N GLU A 30 32.01 14.79 14.19
CA GLU A 30 31.46 15.54 13.04
C GLU A 30 31.53 14.75 11.73
N ASN A 31 32.61 13.99 11.49
CA ASN A 31 32.75 13.20 10.28
C ASN A 31 31.78 12.00 10.25
N ASN A 32 31.51 11.37 11.40
CA ASN A 32 30.48 10.33 11.52
C ASN A 32 29.05 10.89 11.44
N SER A 33 28.78 12.04 12.07
CA SER A 33 27.47 12.72 11.95
C SER A 33 27.19 13.17 10.51
N SER A 34 28.19 13.70 9.80
CA SER A 34 28.07 14.14 8.41
C SER A 34 28.04 12.99 7.39
N LYS A 35 28.67 11.84 7.67
CA LYS A 35 28.50 10.59 6.90
C LYS A 35 27.11 9.99 7.10
N PHE A 36 26.63 9.93 8.35
CA PHE A 36 25.30 9.45 8.67
C PHE A 36 24.23 10.36 8.06
N ASN A 37 24.37 11.68 8.19
CA ASN A 37 23.49 12.66 7.53
C ASN A 37 23.56 12.58 6.00
N ARG A 38 24.72 12.32 5.38
CA ARG A 38 24.80 12.10 3.93
C ARG A 38 24.14 10.79 3.50
N MET A 39 24.24 9.74 4.31
CA MET A 39 23.61 8.45 4.04
C MET A 39 22.07 8.53 4.20
N THR A 40 21.57 9.19 5.25
CA THR A 40 20.14 9.43 5.43
C THR A 40 19.59 10.41 4.38
N SER A 41 20.36 11.41 3.97
CA SER A 41 19.98 12.33 2.88
C SER A 41 19.90 11.64 1.51
N ARG A 42 20.73 10.61 1.27
CA ARG A 42 20.64 9.77 0.06
C ARG A 42 19.43 8.84 0.10
N MET A 43 19.09 8.29 1.26
CA MET A 43 17.88 7.46 1.41
C MET A 43 16.57 8.27 1.40
N LEU A 44 16.62 9.54 1.81
CA LEU A 44 15.48 10.48 1.75
C LEU A 44 15.35 11.21 0.41
N GLN A 45 16.21 10.95 -0.57
CA GLN A 45 16.08 11.45 -1.94
C GLN A 45 15.03 10.68 -2.77
N ILE A 46 13.93 10.24 -2.14
CA ILE A 46 12.78 9.64 -2.84
C ILE A 46 12.32 10.57 -3.99
N LYS A 47 12.35 11.89 -3.77
CA LYS A 47 12.00 12.91 -4.78
C LYS A 47 12.96 12.93 -5.98
N ALA A 48 14.23 12.54 -5.83
CA ALA A 48 15.20 12.49 -6.93
C ALA A 48 14.98 11.28 -7.84
N GLU A 49 14.45 10.18 -7.29
CA GLU A 49 14.12 8.93 -7.99
C GLU A 49 12.66 8.89 -8.48
N THR A 50 11.88 9.95 -8.26
CA THR A 50 10.48 10.04 -8.71
C THR A 50 10.39 10.47 -10.18
N ALA A 51 9.62 9.74 -10.98
CA ALA A 51 9.35 10.03 -12.40
C ALA A 51 8.71 11.41 -12.61
N SER A 52 8.68 11.88 -13.86
CA SER A 52 8.00 13.15 -14.17
C SER A 52 6.50 13.05 -13.89
N ASN A 53 5.85 14.16 -13.51
CA ASN A 53 4.42 14.15 -13.19
C ASN A 53 3.54 13.65 -14.35
N GLU A 54 3.88 13.97 -15.60
CA GLU A 54 3.17 13.46 -16.78
C GLU A 54 3.35 11.96 -16.96
N GLU A 55 4.54 11.44 -16.69
CA GLU A 55 4.80 10.00 -16.75
C GLU A 55 4.08 9.24 -15.64
N ILE A 56 4.07 9.78 -14.41
CA ILE A 56 3.28 9.21 -13.29
C ILE A 56 1.80 9.17 -13.67
N LYS A 57 1.27 10.27 -14.19
CA LYS A 57 -0.12 10.36 -14.65
C LYS A 57 -0.41 9.29 -15.69
N ASP A 58 0.37 9.19 -16.75
CA ASP A 58 0.15 8.21 -17.81
C ASP A 58 0.19 6.77 -17.26
N ARG A 59 1.17 6.43 -16.41
CA ARG A 59 1.28 5.11 -15.78
C ARG A 59 0.10 4.76 -14.88
N LEU A 60 -0.37 5.70 -14.06
CA LEU A 60 -1.49 5.46 -13.14
C LEU A 60 -2.82 5.35 -13.90
N LEU A 61 -3.06 6.23 -14.88
CA LEU A 61 -4.30 6.23 -15.65
C LEU A 61 -4.36 5.07 -16.63
N SER A 62 -3.25 4.72 -17.30
CA SER A 62 -3.19 3.53 -18.16
C SER A 62 -3.37 2.24 -17.37
N GLY A 63 -2.76 2.14 -16.18
CA GLY A 63 -2.95 0.99 -15.28
C GLY A 63 -4.39 0.85 -14.79
N GLY A 64 -5.11 1.96 -14.60
CA GLY A 64 -6.50 1.96 -14.17
C GLY A 64 -7.55 1.86 -15.26
N ARG A 65 -7.15 1.78 -16.54
CA ARG A 65 -8.09 1.64 -17.67
C ARG A 65 -8.71 0.25 -17.71
N VAL A 66 -10.04 0.23 -17.72
CA VAL A 66 -10.83 -0.97 -17.91
C VAL A 66 -11.03 -1.17 -19.42
N THR A 67 -10.22 -2.03 -20.03
CA THR A 67 -10.33 -2.43 -21.44
C THR A 67 -10.88 -3.85 -21.56
N GLY A 68 -11.43 -4.22 -22.72
CA GLY A 68 -11.92 -5.58 -22.97
C GLY A 68 -10.85 -6.65 -22.72
N THR A 69 -9.61 -6.40 -23.15
CA THR A 69 -8.47 -7.30 -22.91
C THR A 69 -8.19 -7.47 -21.42
N ASN A 70 -8.15 -6.37 -20.65
CA ASN A 70 -7.92 -6.43 -19.20
C ASN A 70 -9.06 -7.17 -18.48
N MET A 71 -10.30 -7.07 -18.98
CA MET A 71 -11.44 -7.80 -18.43
C MET A 71 -11.33 -9.30 -18.67
N VAL A 72 -10.92 -9.74 -19.86
CA VAL A 72 -10.71 -11.17 -20.15
C VAL A 72 -9.62 -11.74 -19.24
N VAL A 73 -8.48 -11.04 -19.13
CA VAL A 73 -7.37 -11.43 -18.24
C VAL A 73 -7.84 -11.52 -16.79
N MET A 74 -8.64 -10.57 -16.32
CA MET A 74 -9.20 -10.59 -14.97
C MET A 74 -10.13 -11.79 -14.75
N VAL A 75 -11.02 -12.11 -15.68
CA VAL A 75 -11.88 -13.30 -15.57
C VAL A 75 -11.04 -14.57 -15.50
N CYS A 76 -10.02 -14.71 -16.35
CA CYS A 76 -9.08 -15.84 -16.27
C CYS A 76 -8.39 -15.90 -14.90
N ALA A 77 -7.89 -14.76 -14.40
CA ALA A 77 -7.26 -14.68 -13.09
C ALA A 77 -8.23 -15.11 -11.98
N ILE A 78 -9.48 -14.66 -12.00
CA ILE A 78 -10.52 -15.03 -11.01
C ILE A 78 -10.77 -16.54 -11.03
N LEU A 79 -10.83 -17.16 -12.21
CA LEU A 79 -10.99 -18.61 -12.32
C LEU A 79 -9.77 -19.34 -11.73
N ILE A 80 -8.55 -18.92 -12.06
CA ILE A 80 -7.31 -19.49 -11.51
C ILE A 80 -7.28 -19.35 -9.98
N ALA A 81 -7.62 -18.16 -9.45
CA ALA A 81 -7.68 -17.94 -8.00
C ALA A 81 -8.75 -18.80 -7.32
N SER A 82 -9.93 -18.95 -7.94
CA SER A 82 -11.02 -19.75 -7.38
C SER A 82 -10.66 -21.24 -7.35
N VAL A 83 -9.97 -21.74 -8.39
CA VAL A 83 -9.38 -23.09 -8.40
C VAL A 83 -8.30 -23.22 -7.33
N GLY A 84 -7.41 -22.23 -7.19
CA GLY A 84 -6.38 -22.20 -6.16
C GLY A 84 -6.97 -22.25 -4.75
N LEU A 85 -8.05 -21.51 -4.49
CA LEU A 85 -8.79 -21.54 -3.23
C LEU A 85 -9.44 -22.90 -2.97
N ASN A 86 -10.09 -23.51 -3.97
CA ASN A 86 -10.68 -24.84 -3.85
C ASN A 86 -9.65 -25.96 -3.65
N THR A 87 -8.42 -25.76 -4.13
CA THR A 87 -7.33 -26.74 -4.02
C THR A 87 -6.35 -26.43 -2.88
N ASN A 88 -6.60 -25.38 -2.07
CA ASN A 88 -5.67 -24.88 -1.04
C ASN A 88 -4.24 -24.61 -1.57
N SER A 89 -4.11 -24.14 -2.81
CA SER A 89 -2.80 -23.90 -3.44
C SER A 89 -2.38 -22.44 -3.36
N ILE A 90 -1.61 -22.10 -2.33
CA ILE A 90 -1.05 -20.75 -2.14
C ILE A 90 -0.28 -20.25 -3.37
N PRO A 91 0.60 -21.04 -4.03
CA PRO A 91 1.32 -20.56 -5.21
C PRO A 91 0.41 -20.19 -6.38
N VAL A 92 -0.67 -20.97 -6.60
CA VAL A 92 -1.65 -20.69 -7.66
C VAL A 92 -2.44 -19.42 -7.32
N ILE A 93 -2.82 -19.26 -6.05
CA ILE A 93 -3.47 -18.06 -5.54
C ILE A 93 -2.58 -16.83 -5.78
N ILE A 94 -1.29 -16.90 -5.44
CA ILE A 94 -0.31 -15.81 -5.67
C ILE A 94 -0.10 -15.53 -7.15
N GLY A 95 0.00 -16.57 -7.99
CA GLY A 95 0.12 -16.40 -9.44
C GLY A 95 -1.06 -15.65 -10.03
N ALA A 96 -2.28 -15.98 -9.61
CA ALA A 96 -3.50 -15.32 -10.06
C ALA A 96 -3.55 -13.84 -9.64
N MET A 97 -3.10 -13.54 -8.42
CA MET A 97 -2.99 -12.18 -7.90
C MET A 97 -2.11 -11.30 -8.79
N LEU A 98 -0.91 -11.77 -9.15
CA LEU A 98 0.06 -11.02 -9.96
C LEU A 98 -0.46 -10.59 -11.34
N VAL A 99 -1.40 -11.35 -11.89
CA VAL A 99 -1.97 -11.09 -13.22
C VAL A 99 -3.14 -10.12 -13.18
N SER A 100 -3.76 -9.90 -12.01
CA SER A 100 -5.02 -9.17 -11.90
C SER A 100 -4.86 -7.64 -12.00
N PRO A 101 -5.63 -6.96 -12.87
CA PRO A 101 -5.54 -5.51 -13.07
C PRO A 101 -6.33 -4.67 -12.05
N LEU A 102 -6.93 -5.29 -11.00
CA LEU A 102 -7.78 -4.59 -10.01
C LEU A 102 -7.06 -3.43 -9.30
N MET A 103 -5.76 -3.59 -9.05
CA MET A 103 -4.97 -2.59 -8.33
C MET A 103 -4.86 -1.27 -9.09
N GLY A 104 -4.65 -1.33 -10.41
CA GLY A 104 -4.42 -0.15 -11.22
C GLY A 104 -5.59 0.84 -11.13
N SER A 105 -6.82 0.33 -11.07
CA SER A 105 -8.01 1.17 -10.94
C SER A 105 -8.05 1.90 -9.58
N ILE A 106 -7.64 1.25 -8.49
CA ILE A 106 -7.57 1.92 -7.16
C ILE A 106 -6.54 3.04 -7.16
N LEU A 107 -5.35 2.81 -7.74
CA LEU A 107 -4.31 3.84 -7.81
C LEU A 107 -4.71 5.00 -8.73
N ALA A 108 -5.45 4.73 -9.80
CA ALA A 108 -6.00 5.76 -10.68
C ALA A 108 -7.08 6.62 -9.98
N ILE A 109 -7.94 6.00 -9.16
CA ILE A 109 -8.91 6.73 -8.30
C ILE A 109 -8.16 7.62 -7.30
N ALA A 110 -7.09 7.10 -6.68
CA ALA A 110 -6.25 7.88 -5.77
C ALA A 110 -5.62 9.09 -6.48
N TYR A 111 -5.09 8.89 -7.69
CA TYR A 111 -4.56 9.97 -8.52
C TYR A 111 -5.63 11.03 -8.82
N GLY A 112 -6.80 10.64 -9.34
CA GLY A 112 -7.90 11.57 -9.62
C GLY A 112 -8.35 12.36 -8.38
N THR A 113 -8.31 11.73 -7.20
CA THR A 113 -8.63 12.40 -5.94
C THR A 113 -7.60 13.47 -5.60
N VAL A 114 -6.30 13.15 -5.70
CA VAL A 114 -5.21 14.07 -5.31
C VAL A 114 -5.01 15.18 -6.34
N SER A 115 -5.19 14.89 -7.63
CA SER A 115 -5.15 15.88 -8.71
C SER A 115 -6.38 16.81 -8.72
N ALA A 116 -7.35 16.57 -7.82
CA ALA A 116 -8.60 17.31 -7.70
C ALA A 116 -9.46 17.28 -8.97
N ASP A 117 -9.44 16.15 -9.69
CA ASP A 117 -10.21 15.90 -10.90
C ASP A 117 -11.39 14.93 -10.60
N PRO A 118 -12.62 15.46 -10.40
CA PRO A 118 -13.78 14.65 -10.05
C PRO A 118 -14.24 13.74 -11.19
N ASP A 119 -14.02 14.14 -12.44
CA ASP A 119 -14.42 13.35 -13.61
C ASP A 119 -13.54 12.12 -13.74
N LEU A 120 -12.23 12.29 -13.53
CA LEU A 120 -11.27 11.19 -13.50
C LEU A 120 -11.54 10.23 -12.35
N THR A 121 -11.82 10.78 -11.15
CA THR A 121 -12.18 9.99 -9.98
C THR A 121 -13.43 9.16 -10.24
N ARG A 122 -14.47 9.77 -10.83
CA ARG A 122 -15.73 9.09 -11.16
C ARG A 122 -15.53 8.00 -12.21
N LEU A 123 -14.78 8.28 -13.28
CA LEU A 123 -14.50 7.34 -14.36
C LEU A 123 -13.84 6.06 -13.83
N HIS A 124 -12.75 6.20 -13.07
CA HIS A 124 -12.05 5.04 -12.53
C HIS A 124 -12.81 4.34 -11.40
N SER A 125 -13.62 5.07 -10.64
CA SER A 125 -14.51 4.46 -9.62
C SER A 125 -15.59 3.59 -10.24
N VAL A 126 -16.22 4.07 -11.32
CA VAL A 126 -17.20 3.28 -12.09
C VAL A 126 -16.52 2.07 -12.72
N GLY A 127 -15.32 2.26 -13.30
CA GLY A 127 -14.51 1.15 -13.81
C GLY A 127 -14.25 0.09 -12.75
N PHE A 128 -13.72 0.48 -11.59
CA PHE A 128 -13.45 -0.43 -10.48
C PHE A 128 -14.71 -1.19 -9.99
N ALA A 129 -15.85 -0.50 -9.91
CA ALA A 129 -17.13 -1.15 -9.58
C ALA A 129 -17.52 -2.21 -10.63
N PHE A 130 -17.34 -1.94 -11.92
CA PHE A 130 -17.53 -2.94 -12.97
C PHE A 130 -16.61 -4.15 -12.79
N GLN A 131 -15.32 -3.94 -12.48
CA GLN A 131 -14.38 -5.04 -12.25
C GLN A 131 -14.81 -5.92 -11.07
N ILE A 132 -15.26 -5.31 -9.96
CA ILE A 132 -15.79 -6.01 -8.79
C ILE A 132 -16.99 -6.86 -9.18
N ILE A 133 -17.98 -6.28 -9.86
CA ILE A 133 -19.22 -6.98 -10.23
C ILE A 133 -18.92 -8.18 -11.13
N PHE A 134 -18.11 -8.00 -12.17
CA PHE A 134 -17.74 -9.10 -13.07
C PHE A 134 -16.95 -10.19 -12.35
N SER A 135 -16.03 -9.81 -11.46
CA SER A 135 -15.27 -10.76 -10.64
C SER A 135 -16.17 -11.57 -9.70
N LEU A 136 -17.15 -10.91 -9.07
CA LEU A 136 -18.15 -11.58 -8.22
C LEU A 136 -19.00 -12.54 -9.04
N ILE A 137 -19.49 -12.12 -10.20
CA ILE A 137 -20.28 -12.98 -11.10
C ILE A 137 -19.46 -14.20 -11.52
N ALA A 138 -18.23 -13.99 -12.02
CA ALA A 138 -17.37 -15.07 -12.50
C ALA A 138 -17.01 -16.08 -11.40
N SER A 139 -16.60 -15.61 -10.21
CA SER A 139 -16.31 -16.49 -9.07
C SER A 139 -17.56 -17.20 -8.56
N THR A 140 -18.70 -16.52 -8.46
CA THR A 140 -19.97 -17.12 -8.05
C THR A 140 -20.39 -18.23 -9.01
N ILE A 141 -20.36 -17.98 -10.33
CA ILE A 141 -20.66 -19.00 -11.34
C ILE A 141 -19.73 -20.20 -11.18
N TYR A 142 -18.43 -19.96 -11.02
CA TYR A 142 -17.46 -21.03 -10.79
C TYR A 142 -17.81 -21.88 -9.56
N PHE A 143 -18.11 -21.27 -8.41
CA PHE A 143 -18.41 -22.01 -7.19
C PHE A 143 -19.79 -22.69 -7.19
N ILE A 144 -20.76 -22.18 -7.96
CA ILE A 144 -22.04 -22.87 -8.19
C ILE A 144 -21.82 -24.15 -9.01
N LEU A 145 -21.00 -24.07 -10.06
CA LEU A 145 -20.71 -25.19 -10.96
C LEU A 145 -19.70 -26.18 -10.38
N SER A 146 -18.89 -25.75 -9.41
CA SER A 146 -17.85 -26.59 -8.83
C SER A 146 -18.44 -27.77 -8.06
N PRO A 147 -17.91 -29.00 -8.26
CA PRO A 147 -18.31 -30.15 -7.45
C PRO A 147 -17.79 -30.06 -6.01
N VAL A 148 -16.77 -29.23 -5.75
CA VAL A 148 -16.18 -29.02 -4.43
C VAL A 148 -16.92 -27.89 -3.72
N LYS A 149 -17.80 -28.25 -2.78
CA LYS A 149 -18.60 -27.28 -2.01
C LYS A 149 -18.07 -27.02 -0.60
N ALA A 150 -17.28 -27.95 -0.05
CA ALA A 150 -16.76 -27.80 1.31
C ALA A 150 -15.77 -26.63 1.37
N PRO A 151 -15.88 -25.75 2.39
CA PRO A 151 -14.96 -24.62 2.53
C PRO A 151 -13.57 -25.13 2.86
N THR A 152 -12.58 -24.58 2.17
CA THR A 152 -11.18 -24.91 2.36
C THR A 152 -10.52 -24.00 3.40
N HIS A 153 -9.35 -24.38 3.91
CA HIS A 153 -8.64 -23.58 4.91
C HIS A 153 -8.32 -22.17 4.38
N GLU A 154 -7.89 -22.05 3.13
CA GLU A 154 -7.59 -20.75 2.52
C GLU A 154 -8.82 -19.85 2.38
N LEU A 155 -10.02 -20.41 2.13
CA LEU A 155 -11.27 -19.66 2.12
C LEU A 155 -11.62 -19.17 3.54
N LEU A 156 -11.55 -20.05 4.53
CA LEU A 156 -11.91 -19.74 5.92
C LEU A 156 -10.97 -18.72 6.55
N ALA A 157 -9.67 -18.78 6.24
CA ALA A 157 -8.65 -17.86 6.74
C ALA A 157 -8.90 -16.39 6.37
N ARG A 158 -9.74 -16.11 5.36
CA ARG A 158 -10.07 -14.74 4.89
C ARG A 158 -11.41 -14.21 5.39
N THR A 159 -12.11 -14.97 6.23
CA THR A 159 -13.44 -14.60 6.75
C THR A 159 -13.39 -13.72 7.99
N SER A 160 -12.22 -13.65 8.64
CA SER A 160 -12.01 -12.94 9.90
C SER A 160 -11.00 -11.82 9.69
N PRO A 161 -11.44 -10.60 9.31
CA PRO A 161 -10.55 -9.47 9.15
C PRO A 161 -9.83 -9.13 10.46
N SER A 162 -8.56 -8.78 10.34
CA SER A 162 -7.65 -8.51 11.44
C SER A 162 -7.00 -7.13 11.29
N PHE A 163 -6.50 -6.61 12.41
CA PHE A 163 -5.67 -5.40 12.41
C PHE A 163 -4.43 -5.54 11.52
N PHE A 164 -3.87 -6.74 11.38
CA PHE A 164 -2.73 -6.98 10.50
C PHE A 164 -3.06 -6.76 9.03
N ASP A 165 -4.30 -6.97 8.59
CA ASP A 165 -4.72 -6.72 7.21
C ASP A 165 -4.61 -5.23 6.87
N VAL A 166 -4.91 -4.34 7.83
CA VAL A 166 -4.75 -2.89 7.69
C VAL A 166 -3.29 -2.52 7.44
N ILE A 167 -2.37 -3.09 8.23
CA ILE A 167 -0.92 -2.85 8.08
C ILE A 167 -0.45 -3.32 6.71
N ILE A 168 -0.85 -4.53 6.30
CA ILE A 168 -0.48 -5.12 5.00
C ILE A 168 -1.04 -4.28 3.86
N ALA A 169 -2.31 -3.89 3.92
CA ALA A 169 -2.95 -3.06 2.89
C ALA A 169 -2.31 -1.67 2.79
N SER A 170 -1.96 -1.04 3.91
CA SER A 170 -1.25 0.23 3.93
C SER A 170 0.15 0.11 3.33
N ALA A 171 0.94 -0.88 3.77
CA ALA A 171 2.29 -1.11 3.25
C ALA A 171 2.26 -1.45 1.75
N GLY A 172 1.32 -2.30 1.33
CA GLY A 172 1.07 -2.62 -0.08
C GLY A 172 0.71 -1.36 -0.88
N GLY A 173 -0.21 -0.54 -0.39
CA GLY A 173 -0.59 0.72 -1.03
C GLY A 173 0.59 1.67 -1.25
N ILE A 174 1.44 1.85 -0.23
CA ILE A 174 2.69 2.64 -0.34
C ILE A 174 3.66 2.00 -1.34
N ALA A 175 3.91 0.68 -1.24
CA ALA A 175 4.82 -0.01 -2.16
C ALA A 175 4.34 0.11 -3.62
N GLY A 176 3.03 0.02 -3.85
CA GLY A 176 2.42 0.12 -5.17
C GLY A 176 2.60 1.49 -5.79
N ILE A 177 2.28 2.52 -5.03
CA ILE A 177 2.39 3.88 -5.53
C ILE A 177 3.86 4.31 -5.69
N VAL A 178 4.75 3.88 -4.80
CA VAL A 178 6.21 4.05 -4.96
C VAL A 178 6.69 3.37 -6.23
N GLY A 179 6.27 2.13 -6.48
CA GLY A 179 6.62 1.38 -7.68
C GLY A 179 6.16 2.07 -8.97
N GLN A 180 4.94 2.60 -8.97
CA GLN A 180 4.40 3.33 -10.12
C GLN A 180 5.06 4.69 -10.34
N THR A 181 5.57 5.31 -9.27
CA THR A 181 6.15 6.67 -9.30
C THR A 181 7.67 6.68 -9.47
N ASN A 182 8.36 5.53 -9.43
CA ASN A 182 9.81 5.47 -9.60
C ASN A 182 10.23 5.73 -11.06
N LYS A 183 11.34 6.47 -11.28
CA LYS A 183 11.94 6.76 -12.59
C LYS A 183 12.36 5.51 -13.33
N GLU A 184 13.05 4.59 -12.66
CA GLU A 184 13.45 3.34 -13.28
C GLU A 184 12.18 2.52 -13.52
N LYS A 185 11.95 2.10 -14.78
CA LYS A 185 10.84 1.21 -15.13
C LYS A 185 10.87 0.07 -14.13
N ALA A 186 9.84 0.00 -13.28
CA ALA A 186 9.78 -0.93 -12.17
C ALA A 186 9.82 -2.38 -12.68
N ASN A 187 11.02 -2.90 -12.88
CA ASN A 187 11.29 -4.32 -13.10
C ASN A 187 11.20 -5.09 -11.77
N ASN A 188 10.89 -4.40 -10.67
CA ASN A 188 10.62 -5.01 -9.38
C ASN A 188 9.18 -5.51 -9.35
N ILE A 189 9.04 -6.81 -9.51
CA ILE A 189 7.80 -7.62 -9.30
C ILE A 189 7.27 -7.51 -7.84
N VAL A 190 8.08 -6.95 -6.92
CA VAL A 190 7.87 -6.92 -5.47
C VAL A 190 6.61 -6.15 -5.02
N PRO A 191 6.25 -4.96 -5.56
CA PRO A 191 5.01 -4.28 -5.18
C PRO A 191 3.77 -5.08 -5.60
N GLY A 192 3.81 -5.71 -6.79
CA GLY A 192 2.67 -6.46 -7.33
C GLY A 192 2.23 -7.62 -6.44
N VAL A 193 3.18 -8.33 -5.83
CA VAL A 193 2.90 -9.43 -4.89
C VAL A 193 2.20 -8.91 -3.63
N ALA A 194 2.74 -7.87 -3.00
CA ALA A 194 2.19 -7.34 -1.75
C ALA A 194 0.77 -6.78 -1.90
N ILE A 195 0.43 -6.24 -3.06
CA ILE A 195 -0.84 -5.54 -3.26
C ILE A 195 -1.94 -6.47 -3.75
N ALA A 196 -1.58 -7.37 -4.65
CA ALA A 196 -2.56 -8.28 -5.21
C ALA A 196 -2.99 -9.37 -4.21
N THR A 197 -2.18 -9.63 -3.17
CA THR A 197 -2.54 -10.54 -2.06
C THR A 197 -3.78 -10.14 -1.28
N ALA A 198 -4.07 -8.84 -1.21
CA ALA A 198 -5.10 -8.31 -0.32
C ALA A 198 -6.50 -8.22 -0.97
N LEU A 199 -6.62 -8.17 -2.30
CA LEU A 199 -7.90 -7.86 -2.96
C LEU A 199 -8.57 -9.07 -3.59
N MET A 200 -7.78 -9.90 -4.27
CA MET A 200 -8.34 -10.91 -5.16
C MET A 200 -8.91 -12.13 -4.42
N PRO A 201 -8.25 -12.73 -3.41
CA PRO A 201 -8.86 -13.82 -2.66
C PRO A 201 -10.10 -13.42 -1.90
N PRO A 202 -10.16 -12.28 -1.18
CA PRO A 202 -11.39 -11.85 -0.54
C PRO A 202 -12.54 -11.72 -1.54
N LEU A 203 -12.28 -11.17 -2.74
CA LEU A 203 -13.30 -11.04 -3.78
C LEU A 203 -13.80 -12.39 -4.30
N CYS A 204 -12.91 -13.35 -4.56
CA CYS A 204 -13.33 -14.72 -4.94
C CYS A 204 -14.08 -15.42 -3.79
N THR A 205 -13.67 -15.18 -2.55
CA THR A 205 -14.30 -15.74 -1.35
C THR A 205 -15.69 -15.13 -1.11
N CYS A 206 -15.92 -13.86 -1.48
CA CYS A 206 -17.26 -13.29 -1.57
C CYS A 206 -18.11 -14.09 -2.56
N GLY A 207 -17.58 -14.41 -3.74
CA GLY A 207 -18.28 -15.23 -4.73
C GLY A 207 -18.63 -16.63 -4.22
N TYR A 208 -17.71 -17.27 -3.48
CA TYR A 208 -17.99 -18.53 -2.78
C TYR A 208 -19.11 -18.38 -1.74
N ALA A 209 -19.08 -17.32 -0.94
CA ALA A 209 -20.08 -17.09 0.09
C ALA A 209 -21.48 -16.81 -0.51
N ILE A 210 -21.55 -16.10 -1.63
CA ILE A 210 -22.78 -15.88 -2.40
C ILE A 210 -23.29 -17.21 -2.98
N ALA A 211 -22.42 -17.99 -3.61
CA ALA A 211 -22.77 -19.29 -4.20
C ALA A 211 -23.35 -20.28 -3.16
N ASN A 212 -22.86 -20.22 -1.93
CA ASN A 212 -23.31 -21.09 -0.83
C ASN A 212 -24.35 -20.44 0.10
N MET A 213 -24.86 -19.24 -0.24
CA MET A 213 -25.82 -18.48 0.58
C MET A 213 -25.36 -18.24 2.03
N ASN A 214 -24.05 -18.19 2.27
CA ASN A 214 -23.48 -18.00 3.60
C ASN A 214 -23.27 -16.50 3.90
N LEU A 215 -24.33 -15.84 4.38
CA LEU A 215 -24.32 -14.40 4.66
C LEU A 215 -23.31 -13.99 5.73
N ARG A 216 -23.05 -14.86 6.71
CA ARG A 216 -22.07 -14.59 7.78
C ARG A 216 -20.65 -14.53 7.21
N MET A 217 -20.31 -15.50 6.37
CA MET A 217 -19.04 -15.52 5.66
C MET A 217 -18.90 -14.34 4.70
N LEU A 218 -19.98 -14.04 3.95
CA LEU A 218 -20.02 -12.91 3.02
C LEU A 218 -19.76 -11.58 3.74
N GLY A 219 -20.38 -11.34 4.89
CA GLY A 219 -20.18 -10.11 5.66
C GLY A 219 -18.72 -9.91 6.09
N GLY A 220 -18.10 -10.94 6.66
CA GLY A 220 -16.71 -10.87 7.12
C GLY A 220 -15.71 -10.64 5.97
N VAL A 221 -15.87 -11.37 4.87
CA VAL A 221 -14.93 -11.28 3.75
C VAL A 221 -15.16 -10.06 2.85
N ALA A 222 -16.41 -9.62 2.68
CA ALA A 222 -16.71 -8.34 2.03
C ALA A 222 -16.13 -7.18 2.84
N TYR A 223 -16.17 -7.26 4.17
CA TYR A 223 -15.56 -6.26 5.03
C TYR A 223 -14.04 -6.25 4.90
N LEU A 224 -13.38 -7.42 4.89
CA LEU A 224 -11.94 -7.53 4.62
C LEU A 224 -11.56 -6.89 3.27
N PHE A 225 -12.31 -7.20 2.22
CA PHE A 225 -12.10 -6.59 0.89
C PHE A 225 -12.20 -5.06 0.94
N LEU A 226 -13.22 -4.52 1.61
CA LEU A 226 -13.44 -3.08 1.73
C LEU A 226 -12.30 -2.38 2.48
N ILE A 227 -11.85 -2.95 3.60
CA ILE A 227 -10.69 -2.43 4.36
C ILE A 227 -9.46 -2.39 3.47
N ASN A 228 -9.15 -3.50 2.80
CA ASN A 228 -7.96 -3.60 1.97
C ASN A 228 -7.99 -2.59 0.83
N ALA A 229 -9.10 -2.51 0.10
CA ALA A 229 -9.27 -1.53 -0.98
C ALA A 229 -9.13 -0.08 -0.46
N TYR A 230 -9.75 0.23 0.68
CA TYR A 230 -9.73 1.57 1.25
C TYR A 230 -8.33 1.98 1.72
N PHE A 231 -7.60 1.10 2.41
CA PHE A 231 -6.26 1.42 2.92
C PHE A 231 -5.21 1.51 1.83
N ILE A 232 -5.33 0.70 0.77
CA ILE A 232 -4.52 0.87 -0.44
C ILE A 232 -4.77 2.25 -1.04
N TYR A 233 -6.04 2.63 -1.24
CA TYR A 233 -6.44 3.93 -1.75
C TYR A 233 -5.92 5.09 -0.88
N ALA A 234 -6.15 5.04 0.43
CA ALA A 234 -5.76 6.09 1.36
C ALA A 234 -4.23 6.27 1.42
N SER A 235 -3.49 5.17 1.39
CA SER A 235 -2.02 5.20 1.39
C SER A 235 -1.47 5.76 0.08
N ALA A 236 -2.08 5.41 -1.06
CA ALA A 236 -1.74 6.00 -2.34
C ALA A 236 -2.02 7.51 -2.38
N CYS A 237 -3.19 7.95 -1.87
CA CYS A 237 -3.52 9.37 -1.73
C CYS A 237 -2.52 10.12 -0.86
N LEU A 238 -2.13 9.53 0.28
CA LEU A 238 -1.14 10.11 1.18
C LEU A 238 0.20 10.29 0.47
N PHE A 239 0.70 9.26 -0.19
CA PHE A 239 1.99 9.30 -0.87
C PHE A 239 2.00 10.27 -2.06
N LEU A 240 0.96 10.27 -2.91
CA LEU A 240 0.83 11.24 -4.00
C LEU A 240 0.73 12.68 -3.48
N SER A 241 0.10 12.88 -2.31
CA SER A 241 0.07 14.19 -1.67
C SER A 241 1.46 14.63 -1.18
N LEU A 242 2.28 13.69 -0.70
CA LEU A 242 3.67 13.95 -0.32
C LEU A 242 4.57 14.29 -1.52
N LEU A 243 4.26 13.72 -2.70
CA LEU A 243 4.94 14.03 -3.95
C LEU A 243 4.53 15.37 -4.58
N GLU A 244 3.55 16.07 -4.00
CA GLU A 244 3.06 17.36 -4.49
C GLU A 244 2.57 17.31 -5.95
N ILE A 245 1.85 16.24 -6.31
CA ILE A 245 1.30 16.06 -7.66
C ILE A 245 0.49 17.31 -8.09
N PRO A 246 0.70 17.82 -9.32
CA PRO A 246 0.03 19.01 -9.80
C PRO A 246 -1.49 18.81 -9.83
N ARG A 247 -2.21 19.82 -9.35
CA ARG A 247 -3.67 19.81 -9.28
C ARG A 247 -4.24 20.46 -10.53
N VAL A 248 -5.30 19.85 -11.08
CA VAL A 248 -6.02 20.40 -12.25
C VAL A 248 -6.86 21.61 -11.83
N ARG A 249 -7.29 21.65 -10.56
CA ARG A 249 -8.05 22.75 -9.97
C ARG A 249 -7.34 23.29 -8.74
N GLU A 250 -7.14 24.61 -8.71
CA GLU A 250 -6.72 25.31 -7.50
C GLU A 250 -7.80 25.16 -6.42
N LEU A 251 -7.46 24.44 -5.35
CA LEU A 251 -8.37 24.24 -4.22
C LEU A 251 -8.22 25.40 -3.26
N THR A 252 -9.34 26.02 -2.89
CA THR A 252 -9.34 26.99 -1.78
C THR A 252 -8.89 26.31 -0.47
N PRO A 253 -8.30 27.05 0.49
CA PRO A 253 -7.90 26.49 1.79
C PRO A 253 -9.06 25.77 2.52
N ALA A 254 -10.29 26.25 2.33
CA ALA A 254 -11.51 25.64 2.88
C ALA A 254 -11.89 24.33 2.18
N GLU A 255 -11.66 24.21 0.87
CA GLU A 255 -11.84 22.95 0.14
C GLU A 255 -10.76 21.94 0.51
N TRP A 256 -9.52 22.38 0.71
CA TRP A 256 -8.42 21.52 1.16
C TRP A 256 -8.70 20.92 2.54
N ARG A 257 -9.12 21.76 3.49
CA ARG A 257 -9.55 21.32 4.83
C ARG A 257 -10.74 20.37 4.73
N ARG A 258 -11.73 20.65 3.88
CA ARG A 258 -12.88 19.75 3.67
C ARG A 258 -12.48 18.41 3.09
N SER A 259 -11.60 18.35 2.08
CA SER A 259 -11.14 17.09 1.49
C SER A 259 -10.32 16.27 2.50
N ARG A 260 -9.41 16.90 3.23
CA ARG A 260 -8.65 16.24 4.31
C ARG A 260 -9.57 15.74 5.42
N MET A 261 -10.55 16.54 5.84
CA MET A 261 -11.53 16.13 6.85
C MET A 261 -12.45 15.00 6.35
N LYS A 262 -12.85 15.00 5.08
CA LYS A 262 -13.60 13.90 4.46
C LYS A 262 -12.78 12.62 4.43
N MET A 263 -11.49 12.70 4.09
CA MET A 263 -10.59 11.55 4.08
C MET A 263 -10.45 10.99 5.50
N VAL A 264 -10.11 11.83 6.49
CA VAL A 264 -9.99 11.43 7.90
C VAL A 264 -11.30 10.85 8.45
N ARG A 265 -12.44 11.49 8.17
CA ARG A 265 -13.76 11.00 8.57
C ARG A 265 -14.06 9.63 7.96
N ASN A 266 -13.83 9.46 6.66
CA ASN A 266 -14.05 8.18 5.99
C ASN A 266 -13.08 7.11 6.52
N THR A 267 -11.84 7.46 6.87
CA THR A 267 -10.88 6.51 7.47
C THR A 267 -11.36 6.04 8.83
N ILE A 268 -11.82 6.96 9.68
CA ILE A 268 -12.37 6.63 11.00
C ILE A 268 -13.62 5.76 10.85
N LEU A 269 -14.52 6.08 9.91
CA LEU A 269 -15.73 5.31 9.65
C LEU A 269 -15.43 3.89 9.15
N VAL A 270 -14.43 3.70 8.29
CA VAL A 270 -14.03 2.37 7.79
C VAL A 270 -13.31 1.56 8.88
N LEU A 271 -12.56 2.21 9.77
CA LEU A 271 -11.87 1.57 10.90
C LEU A 271 -12.80 1.19 12.07
N LEU A 272 -13.88 1.94 12.28
CA LEU A 272 -14.77 1.77 13.43
C LEU A 272 -15.32 0.34 13.59
N PRO A 273 -15.87 -0.30 12.53
CA PRO A 273 -16.32 -1.69 12.63
C PRO A 273 -15.18 -2.66 12.86
N CYS A 274 -13.96 -2.34 12.42
CA CYS A 274 -12.75 -3.15 12.55
C CYS A 274 -12.31 -3.21 14.01
N ILE A 275 -12.31 -2.06 14.68
CA ILE A 275 -12.02 -1.95 16.11
C ILE A 275 -13.10 -2.69 16.92
N VAL A 276 -14.38 -2.52 16.56
CA VAL A 276 -15.48 -3.23 17.23
C VAL A 276 -15.38 -4.75 17.04
N LEU A 277 -15.09 -5.23 15.84
CA LEU A 277 -14.89 -6.65 15.55
C LEU A 277 -13.64 -7.20 16.26
N ALA A 278 -12.52 -6.47 16.26
CA ALA A 278 -11.30 -6.88 16.96
C ALA A 278 -11.50 -6.97 18.48
N VAL A 279 -12.20 -6.00 19.07
CA VAL A 279 -12.51 -6.00 20.52
C VAL A 279 -13.49 -7.12 20.88
N THR A 280 -14.51 -7.36 20.06
CA THR A 280 -15.50 -8.42 20.32
C THR A 280 -14.97 -9.84 20.13
N VAL A 281 -14.01 -10.04 19.22
CA VAL A 281 -13.33 -11.33 19.00
C VAL A 281 -12.20 -11.55 20.00
N GLY A 282 -11.43 -10.52 20.35
CA GLY A 282 -10.33 -10.61 21.33
C GLY A 282 -10.76 -10.70 22.80
N LEU A 283 -12.05 -10.53 23.09
CA LEU A 283 -12.66 -10.75 24.41
C LEU A 283 -13.24 -12.18 24.60
N LYS A 284 -13.01 -13.09 23.65
CA LYS A 284 -13.32 -14.52 23.77
C LYS A 284 -12.04 -15.34 23.84
#